data_AF-A0A2V2WCD2-F1
#
_entry.id   AF-A0A2V2WCD2-F1
#
_cell.length_a   1.000
_cell.length_b   1.000
_cell.length_c   1.000
_cell.angle_alpha   90.00
_cell.angle_beta   90.00
_cell.angle_gamma   90.00
#
_symmetry.space_group_name_H-M   'P 1'
#
loop_
_entity.id
_entity.type
_entity.pdbx_description
1 polymer ?
#
loop_
_entity_poly.entity_id
_entity_poly.type
_entity_poly.pdbx_seq_one_letter_code
_entity_poly.pdbx_strand_id
1 'polypeptide(L)'
;MYRCFHHFSTLPLAFVRRAAANSYVNRHIGPSAAESISMLRIIGKESLSDLMTAAIPENILRSPLKEAPAMSEQDALSLLHSLGSRNKVLKSMIGQGYDEPGHTNCNTS
;
A
#
# COMPACT_ATOMS: atom_id res chain seq x y z
N MET A 1 13.38 -48.73 13.02
CA MET A 1 12.23 -48.22 12.23
C MET A 1 11.84 -46.86 12.82
N TYR A 2 12.63 -45.82 12.55
CA TYR A 2 12.44 -44.50 13.18
C TYR A 2 11.56 -43.64 12.26
N ARG A 3 10.32 -43.36 12.71
CA ARG A 3 9.41 -42.40 12.06
C ARG A 3 9.94 -40.98 12.31
N CYS A 4 10.49 -40.35 11.28
CA CYS A 4 10.70 -38.91 11.24
C CYS A 4 9.34 -38.23 11.00
N PHE A 5 8.74 -37.68 12.04
CA PHE A 5 7.66 -36.71 11.90
C PHE A 5 8.28 -35.35 11.56
N HIS A 6 8.18 -34.95 10.29
CA HIS A 6 8.33 -33.57 9.87
C HIS A 6 7.18 -32.76 10.47
N HIS A 7 7.44 -32.14 11.63
CA HIS A 7 6.55 -31.14 12.20
C HIS A 7 6.79 -29.83 11.45
N PHE A 8 6.11 -29.66 10.30
CA PHE A 8 5.97 -28.37 9.64
C PHE A 8 5.06 -27.52 10.53
N SER A 9 5.69 -26.70 11.37
CA SER A 9 5.02 -25.64 12.13
C SER A 9 4.51 -24.60 11.13
N THR A 10 3.25 -24.73 10.75
CA THR A 10 2.50 -23.68 10.07
C THR A 10 2.23 -22.58 11.08
N LEU A 11 3.17 -21.64 11.20
CA LEU A 11 2.91 -20.40 11.90
C LEU A 11 1.72 -19.72 11.19
N PRO A 12 0.66 -19.34 11.92
CA PRO A 12 -0.41 -18.55 11.33
C PRO A 12 0.23 -17.28 10.80
N LEU A 13 -0.07 -16.94 9.54
CA LEU A 13 0.17 -15.64 8.94
C LEU A 13 -0.70 -14.60 9.67
N ALA A 14 -0.40 -14.39 10.95
CA ALA A 14 -0.91 -13.27 11.69
C ALA A 14 -0.26 -12.04 11.05
N PHE A 15 -1.08 -11.23 10.38
CA PHE A 15 -0.78 -9.85 10.04
C PHE A 15 -0.65 -9.05 11.36
N VAL A 16 0.33 -9.42 12.19
CA VAL A 16 0.76 -8.56 13.29
C VAL A 16 1.51 -7.44 12.62
N ARG A 17 0.92 -6.24 12.64
CA ARG A 17 1.51 -5.00 12.18
C ARG A 17 2.80 -4.74 12.96
N ARG A 18 3.90 -5.37 12.53
CA ARG A 18 5.24 -5.13 13.05
C ARG A 18 5.88 -4.05 12.19
N ALA A 19 5.34 -2.85 12.31
CA ALA A 19 5.82 -1.68 11.61
C ALA A 19 6.63 -0.83 12.60
N ALA A 20 7.78 -0.32 12.16
CA ALA A 20 8.58 0.60 12.97
C ALA A 20 7.72 1.79 13.45
N ALA A 21 8.07 2.38 14.59
CA ALA A 21 7.26 3.43 15.23
C ALA A 21 6.87 4.58 14.26
N ASN A 22 7.75 4.93 13.32
CA ASN A 22 7.53 5.95 12.29
C ASN A 22 7.28 5.39 10.86
N SER A 23 6.62 4.24 10.74
CA SER A 23 6.28 3.67 9.43
C SER A 23 5.14 4.43 8.75
N TYR A 24 5.18 4.52 7.41
CA TYR A 24 4.09 5.08 6.60
C TYR A 24 2.73 4.43 6.90
N VAL A 25 2.73 3.11 7.09
CA VAL A 25 1.53 2.31 7.43
C VAL A 25 0.82 2.87 8.66
N ASN A 26 1.56 3.37 9.65
CA ASN A 26 0.97 3.92 10.87
C ASN A 26 0.26 5.26 10.68
N ARG A 27 0.68 6.05 9.68
CA ARG A 27 0.04 7.32 9.31
C ARG A 27 -1.07 7.15 8.28
N HIS A 28 -0.99 6.08 7.50
CA HIS A 28 -1.92 5.78 6.42
C HIS A 28 -3.16 5.02 6.90
N ILE A 29 -2.99 4.05 7.81
CA ILE A 29 -4.09 3.27 8.38
C ILE A 29 -4.55 3.95 9.67
N GLY A 30 -5.75 4.53 9.62
CA GLY A 30 -6.34 5.29 10.73
C GLY A 30 -6.49 4.48 12.03
N PRO A 31 -7.20 3.34 12.02
CA PRO A 31 -7.39 2.54 13.23
C PRO A 31 -6.07 1.97 13.76
N SER A 32 -5.85 2.16 15.06
CA SER A 32 -4.86 1.42 15.83
C SER A 32 -5.25 -0.06 15.95
N ALA A 33 -4.31 -0.88 16.44
CA ALA A 33 -4.59 -2.29 16.70
C ALA A 33 -5.71 -2.47 17.74
N ALA A 34 -5.73 -1.66 18.80
CA ALA A 34 -6.75 -1.72 19.84
C ALA A 34 -8.14 -1.29 19.34
N GLU A 35 -8.20 -0.24 18.51
CA GLU A 35 -9.45 0.20 17.88
C GLU A 35 -9.96 -0.85 16.90
N SER A 36 -9.08 -1.45 16.10
CA SER A 36 -9.44 -2.51 15.15
C SER A 36 -10.03 -3.72 15.87
N ILE A 37 -9.45 -4.15 17.00
CA ILE A 37 -9.99 -5.23 17.83
C ILE A 37 -11.38 -4.86 18.38
N SER A 38 -11.55 -3.62 18.82
CA SER A 38 -12.82 -3.13 19.35
C SER A 38 -13.91 -3.13 18.28
N MET A 39 -13.59 -2.67 17.06
CA MET A 39 -14.49 -2.69 15.91
C MET A 39 -14.86 -4.11 15.49
N LEU A 40 -13.90 -5.04 15.42
CA LEU A 40 -14.13 -6.44 15.08
C LEU A 40 -15.10 -7.11 16.05
N ARG A 41 -15.00 -6.80 17.35
CA ARG A 41 -15.92 -7.32 18.36
C ARG A 41 -17.37 -6.87 18.14
N ILE A 42 -17.59 -5.62 17.70
CA ILE A 42 -18.95 -5.10 17.42
C ILE A 42 -19.63 -5.93 16.32
N ILE A 43 -18.88 -6.33 15.30
CA ILE A 43 -19.38 -7.12 14.18
C ILE A 43 -19.27 -8.64 14.40
N GLY A 44 -18.90 -9.07 15.61
CA GLY A 44 -18.81 -10.49 15.99
C GLY A 44 -17.69 -11.26 15.28
N LYS A 45 -16.59 -10.59 14.92
CA LYS A 45 -15.42 -11.21 14.27
C LYS A 45 -14.24 -11.30 15.23
N GLU A 46 -13.51 -12.41 15.14
CA GLU A 46 -12.37 -12.69 16.03
C GLU A 46 -11.06 -12.09 15.52
N SER A 47 -10.96 -11.92 14.21
CA SER A 47 -9.76 -11.40 13.55
C SER A 47 -10.09 -10.72 12.23
N LEU A 48 -9.13 -9.93 11.73
CA LEU A 48 -9.23 -9.36 10.39
C LEU A 48 -9.28 -10.46 9.31
N SER A 49 -8.56 -11.57 9.50
CA SER A 49 -8.61 -12.72 8.60
C SER A 49 -10.01 -13.35 8.53
N ASP A 50 -10.67 -13.54 9.68
CA ASP A 50 -12.04 -14.05 9.76
C ASP A 50 -13.06 -13.10 9.10
N LEU A 51 -12.86 -11.79 9.22
CA LEU A 51 -13.66 -10.83 8.47
C LEU A 51 -13.45 -10.98 6.96
N MET A 52 -12.21 -11.13 6.51
CA MET A 52 -11.88 -11.21 5.08
C MET A 52 -12.41 -12.49 4.43
N THR A 53 -12.32 -13.64 5.09
CA THR A 53 -12.86 -14.92 4.56
C THR A 53 -14.38 -14.93 4.51
N ALA A 54 -15.05 -14.23 5.43
CA ALA A 54 -16.50 -14.08 5.40
C ALA A 54 -16.99 -13.11 4.31
N ALA A 55 -16.19 -12.08 3.98
CA ALA A 55 -16.57 -11.04 3.03
C ALA A 55 -16.18 -11.37 1.58
N ILE A 56 -15.07 -12.10 1.37
CA ILE A 56 -14.50 -12.34 0.04
C ILE A 56 -14.63 -13.82 -0.31
N PRO A 57 -15.32 -14.18 -1.40
CA PRO A 57 -15.41 -15.55 -1.88
C PRO A 57 -14.02 -16.16 -2.17
N GLU A 58 -13.81 -17.41 -1.76
CA GLU A 58 -12.50 -18.07 -1.86
C GLU A 58 -11.99 -18.20 -3.30
N ASN A 59 -12.89 -18.34 -4.28
CA ASN A 59 -12.54 -18.52 -5.69
C ASN A 59 -11.90 -17.28 -6.34
N ILE A 60 -11.97 -16.12 -5.70
CA ILE A 60 -11.33 -14.88 -6.17
C ILE A 60 -10.17 -14.43 -5.27
N LEU A 61 -9.90 -15.14 -4.18
CA LEU A 61 -8.74 -14.86 -3.33
C LEU A 61 -7.45 -15.14 -4.10
N ARG A 62 -6.48 -14.23 -3.95
CA ARG A 62 -5.17 -14.33 -4.58
C ARG A 62 -4.10 -14.58 -3.53
N SER A 63 -3.04 -15.28 -3.96
CA SER A 63 -1.82 -15.40 -3.18
C SER A 63 -1.23 -14.02 -2.86
N PRO A 64 -0.46 -13.89 -1.76
CA PRO A 64 0.23 -12.65 -1.42
C PRO A 64 1.04 -12.11 -2.61
N LEU A 65 1.02 -10.78 -2.80
CA LEU A 65 1.76 -10.15 -3.87
C LEU A 65 3.27 -10.30 -3.64
N LYS A 66 4.00 -10.54 -4.74
CA LYS A 66 5.46 -10.49 -4.74
C LYS A 66 5.89 -9.03 -4.90
N GLU A 67 6.13 -8.37 -3.78
CA GLU A 67 6.46 -6.94 -3.74
C GLU A 67 7.93 -6.70 -3.38
N ALA A 68 8.44 -5.52 -3.77
CA ALA A 68 9.71 -5.04 -3.28
C ALA A 68 9.62 -4.76 -1.76
N PRO A 69 10.75 -4.76 -1.04
CA PRO A 69 10.75 -4.37 0.37
C PRO A 69 10.14 -2.98 0.56
N ALA A 70 9.32 -2.84 1.60
CA ALA A 70 8.73 -1.54 1.95
C ALA A 70 9.84 -0.52 2.27
N MET A 71 9.74 0.65 1.66
CA MET A 71 10.63 1.79 1.92
C MET A 71 10.09 2.64 3.07
N SER A 72 10.97 3.37 3.74
CA SER A 72 10.50 4.49 4.57
C SER A 72 9.93 5.59 3.68
N GLU A 73 9.10 6.47 4.26
CA GLU A 73 8.54 7.61 3.54
C GLU A 73 9.64 8.54 3.01
N GLN A 74 10.70 8.76 3.81
CA GLN A 74 11.84 9.59 3.46
C GLN A 74 12.63 9.00 2.28
N ASP A 75 12.86 7.68 2.30
CA ASP A 75 13.58 7.00 1.21
C ASP A 75 12.76 6.99 -0.08
N ALA A 76 11.44 6.77 0.03
CA ALA A 76 10.53 6.80 -1.11
C ALA A 76 10.51 8.18 -1.77
N LEU A 77 10.41 9.27 -0.99
CA LEU A 77 10.48 10.63 -1.50
C LEU A 77 11.82 10.94 -2.16
N SER A 78 12.93 10.53 -1.53
CA SER A 78 14.28 10.72 -2.08
C SER A 78 14.45 10.01 -3.42
N LEU A 79 13.93 8.77 -3.52
CA LEU A 79 13.90 8.02 -4.77
C LEU A 79 13.06 8.74 -5.83
N LEU A 80 11.84 9.18 -5.49
CA LEU A 80 10.98 9.90 -6.44
C LEU A 80 11.62 11.20 -6.94
N HIS A 81 12.29 11.94 -6.07
CA HIS A 81 13.04 13.14 -6.46
C HIS A 81 14.19 12.80 -7.42
N SER A 82 14.94 11.73 -7.14
CA SER A 82 16.01 11.25 -8.02
C SER A 82 15.49 10.80 -9.38
N LEU A 83 14.34 10.13 -9.42
CA LEU A 83 13.72 9.71 -10.68
C LEU A 83 13.19 10.92 -11.46
N GLY A 84 12.56 11.87 -10.78
CA GLY A 84 11.96 13.07 -11.35
C GLY A 84 12.99 14.09 -11.88
N SER A 85 14.18 14.18 -11.26
CA SER A 85 15.25 15.08 -11.74
C SER A 85 15.81 14.70 -13.11
N ARG A 86 15.49 13.50 -13.60
CA ARG A 86 15.85 13.05 -14.95
C ARG A 86 14.89 13.57 -16.03
N ASN A 87 13.73 14.10 -15.63
CA ASN A 87 12.77 14.67 -16.56
C ASN A 87 13.28 16.02 -17.08
N LYS A 88 13.10 16.28 -18.38
CA LYS A 88 13.42 17.58 -18.98
C LYS A 88 12.15 18.42 -19.03
N VAL A 89 12.11 19.47 -18.22
CA VAL A 89 11.04 20.46 -18.27
C VAL A 89 11.37 21.42 -19.42
N LEU A 90 10.67 21.24 -20.54
CA LEU A 90 10.76 22.11 -21.71
C LEU A 90 9.47 22.91 -21.81
N LYS A 91 9.57 24.09 -22.42
CA LYS A 91 8.38 24.84 -22.83
C LYS A 91 7.60 24.02 -23.84
N SER A 92 6.40 23.59 -23.47
CA SER A 92 5.57 22.77 -24.35
C SER A 92 4.81 23.66 -25.35
N MET A 93 5.06 23.44 -26.65
CA MET A 93 4.33 24.11 -27.75
C MET A 93 3.52 23.11 -28.59
N ILE A 94 3.24 21.93 -28.04
CA ILE A 94 2.51 20.85 -28.73
C ILE A 94 1.02 21.18 -28.87
N GLY A 95 0.43 21.82 -27.85
CA GLY A 95 -1.01 22.08 -27.75
C GLY A 95 -1.81 20.80 -27.46
N GLN A 96 -2.97 20.66 -28.11
CA GLN A 96 -3.92 19.53 -27.96
C GLN A 96 -4.68 19.48 -26.63
N GLY A 97 -5.05 20.66 -26.09
CA GLY A 97 -5.88 20.78 -24.90
C GLY A 97 -5.11 20.94 -23.58
N TYR A 98 -3.78 21.12 -23.66
CA TYR A 98 -2.93 21.50 -22.54
C TYR A 98 -2.02 22.65 -22.93
N ASP A 99 -2.11 23.76 -22.21
CA ASP A 99 -1.30 24.96 -22.43
C ASP A 99 -0.71 25.43 -21.09
N GLU A 100 0.50 25.99 -21.13
CA GLU A 100 1.13 26.56 -19.94
C GLU A 100 0.41 27.85 -19.51
N PRO A 101 -0.12 27.94 -18.27
CA PRO A 101 -0.76 29.15 -17.77
C PRO A 101 0.23 30.32 -17.76
N GLY A 102 -0.15 31.45 -18.37
CA GLY A 102 0.70 32.65 -18.48
C GLY A 102 1.44 32.80 -19.81
N HIS A 103 1.22 31.90 -20.78
CA HIS A 103 1.68 32.05 -22.16
C HIS A 103 0.54 32.25 -23.17
N THR A 104 -0.61 32.75 -22.73
CA THR A 104 -1.73 33.12 -23.60
C THR A 104 -1.44 34.43 -24.32
N ASN A 105 -0.79 34.36 -25.49
CA ASN A 105 -1.17 35.27 -26.58
C ASN A 105 -2.52 34.79 -27.11
N CYS A 106 -3.60 35.23 -26.48
CA CYS A 106 -4.94 35.15 -27.05
C CYS A 106 -5.31 36.51 -27.62
N ASN A 107 -4.72 36.88 -28.76
CA ASN A 107 -5.45 37.64 -29.78
C ASN A 107 -6.30 36.63 -30.57
N THR A 108 -7.42 36.21 -30.00
CA THR A 108 -8.51 35.60 -30.76
C THR A 108 -9.36 36.74 -31.32
N SER A 109 -9.12 37.08 -32.59
CA SER A 109 -10.09 37.82 -33.44
C SER A 109 -11.15 36.88 -33.98
#